data_AF-A0A7G9YQD2-F1
#
_entry.id   AF-A0A7G9YQD2-F1
#
_cell.length_a   1.000
_cell.length_b   1.000
_cell.length_c   1.000
_cell.angle_alpha   90.00
_cell.angle_beta   90.00
_cell.angle_gamma   90.00
#
_symmetry.space_group_name_H-M   'P 1'
#
loop_
_entity.id
_entity.type
_entity.pdbx_description
1 polymer ?
#
loop_
_entity_poly.entity_id
_entity_poly.type
_entity_poly.pdbx_seq_one_letter_code
_entity_poly.pdbx_strand_id
1 'polypeptide(L)'
;MDEALLKELTEAISRLGYDVGYHHHSEIGWVSSAYNDLMERAAAHDVEETLREHYLQGKSRGVESRRHEHLAPGTVATPEQTPLPIVTRLPPAYRMVEPPAATSVPRSIDRPKMVDRPKALDGFTLTR
;
A
#
# COMPACT_ATOMS: atom_id res chain seq x y z
N MET A 1 -21.05 9.46 -30.05
CA MET A 1 -19.98 8.59 -29.55
C MET A 1 -20.27 7.19 -30.06
N ASP A 2 -19.27 6.53 -30.67
CA ASP A 2 -19.45 5.16 -31.11
C ASP A 2 -19.66 4.25 -29.90
N GLU A 3 -20.69 3.41 -29.94
CA GLU A 3 -21.04 2.48 -28.86
C GLU A 3 -19.87 1.54 -28.52
N ALA A 4 -19.07 1.18 -29.53
CA ALA A 4 -17.86 0.39 -29.36
C ALA A 4 -16.79 1.10 -28.51
N LEU A 5 -16.60 2.41 -28.74
CA LEU A 5 -15.62 3.21 -27.99
C LEU A 5 -16.05 3.40 -26.53
N LEU A 6 -17.35 3.60 -26.29
CA LEU A 6 -17.89 3.69 -24.93
C LEU A 6 -17.66 2.39 -24.16
N LYS A 7 -17.92 1.25 -24.80
CA LYS A 7 -17.70 -0.05 -24.21
C LYS A 7 -16.22 -0.28 -23.88
N GLU A 8 -15.32 0.05 -24.80
CA GLU A 8 -13.87 -0.05 -24.58
C GLU A 8 -13.41 0.78 -23.38
N LEU A 9 -13.80 2.07 -23.32
CA LEU A 9 -13.42 2.96 -22.22
C LEU A 9 -13.99 2.50 -20.88
N THR A 10 -15.24 2.02 -20.90
CA THR A 10 -15.92 1.50 -19.70
C THR A 10 -15.21 0.24 -19.17
N GLU A 11 -14.80 -0.65 -20.06
CA GLU A 11 -14.06 -1.86 -19.68
C GLU A 11 -12.66 -1.52 -19.16
N ALA A 12 -11.95 -0.61 -19.84
CA ALA A 12 -10.62 -0.16 -19.44
C ALA A 12 -10.63 0.53 -18.06
N ILE A 13 -11.56 1.46 -17.81
CA ILE A 13 -11.65 2.17 -16.53
C ILE A 13 -12.08 1.24 -15.40
N SER A 14 -12.98 0.28 -15.68
CA SER A 14 -13.43 -0.71 -14.70
C SER A 14 -12.29 -1.65 -14.31
N ARG A 15 -11.48 -2.07 -15.28
CA ARG A 15 -10.30 -2.91 -15.05
C ARG A 15 -9.24 -2.17 -14.25
N LEU A 16 -8.95 -0.92 -14.60
CA LEU A 16 -8.03 -0.08 -13.83
C LEU A 16 -8.50 0.05 -12.38
N GLY A 17 -9.80 0.33 -12.17
CA GLY A 17 -10.41 0.37 -10.84
C GLY A 17 -10.22 -0.95 -10.09
N TYR A 18 -10.51 -2.08 -10.72
CA TYR A 18 -10.35 -3.41 -10.15
C TYR A 18 -8.92 -3.68 -9.68
N ASP A 19 -7.93 -3.43 -10.53
CA ASP A 19 -6.52 -3.66 -10.23
C ASP A 19 -6.07 -2.76 -9.06
N VAL A 20 -6.48 -1.48 -9.05
CA VAL A 20 -6.21 -0.55 -7.93
C VAL A 20 -6.80 -1.05 -6.63
N GLY A 21 -8.05 -1.51 -6.64
CA GLY A 21 -8.74 -2.04 -5.47
C GLY A 21 -8.14 -3.35 -4.96
N TYR A 22 -7.85 -4.28 -5.85
CA TYR A 22 -7.32 -5.60 -5.52
C TYR A 22 -5.88 -5.50 -4.98
N HIS A 23 -5.01 -4.74 -5.64
CA HIS A 23 -3.61 -4.61 -5.25
C HIS A 23 -3.33 -3.49 -4.24
N HIS A 24 -4.32 -2.67 -3.88
CA HIS A 24 -4.16 -1.47 -3.03
C HIS A 24 -3.10 -0.50 -3.59
N HIS A 25 -3.12 -0.27 -4.90
CA HIS A 25 -2.23 0.71 -5.51
C HIS A 25 -2.53 2.11 -4.98
N SER A 26 -1.47 2.89 -4.75
CA SER A 26 -1.64 4.33 -4.50
C SER A 26 -2.12 4.99 -5.78
N GLU A 27 -3.08 5.90 -5.68
CA GLU A 27 -3.66 6.63 -6.82
C GLU A 27 -2.71 7.73 -7.36
N ILE A 28 -1.41 7.57 -7.14
CA ILE A 28 -0.36 8.52 -7.49
C ILE A 28 0.55 7.85 -8.52
N GLY A 29 1.02 8.63 -9.51
CA GLY A 29 1.92 8.13 -10.54
C GLY A 29 1.16 7.43 -11.66
N TRP A 30 1.49 6.16 -11.94
CA TRP A 30 0.98 5.44 -13.11
C TRP A 30 -0.54 5.30 -13.11
N VAL A 31 -1.18 5.15 -11.94
CA VAL A 31 -2.65 5.07 -11.81
C VAL A 31 -3.28 6.40 -12.24
N SER A 32 -2.72 7.53 -11.78
CA SER A 32 -3.20 8.85 -12.16
C SER A 32 -2.99 9.10 -13.66
N SER A 33 -1.84 8.70 -14.22
CA SER A 33 -1.61 8.81 -15.67
C SER A 33 -2.64 8.01 -16.47
N ALA A 34 -2.80 6.72 -16.15
CA ALA A 34 -3.74 5.84 -16.85
C ALA A 34 -5.20 6.32 -16.72
N TYR A 35 -5.58 6.82 -15.54
CA TYR A 35 -6.91 7.41 -15.33
C TYR A 35 -7.11 8.69 -16.14
N ASN A 36 -6.12 9.59 -16.14
CA ASN A 36 -6.20 10.85 -16.87
C ASN A 36 -6.25 10.61 -18.39
N ASP A 37 -5.48 9.65 -18.92
CA ASP A 37 -5.50 9.29 -20.34
C ASP A 37 -6.90 8.78 -20.77
N LEU A 38 -7.55 7.99 -19.91
CA LEU A 38 -8.92 7.51 -20.16
C LEU A 38 -9.95 8.64 -20.06
N MET A 39 -9.77 9.57 -19.12
CA MET A 39 -10.66 10.72 -18.95
C MET A 39 -10.51 11.75 -20.07
N GLU A 40 -9.31 11.98 -20.59
CA GLU A 40 -9.09 12.87 -21.72
C GLU A 40 -9.80 12.35 -22.99
N ARG A 41 -9.77 11.04 -23.22
CA ARG A 41 -10.54 10.39 -24.30
C ARG A 41 -12.04 10.52 -24.11
N ALA A 42 -12.51 10.60 -22.87
CA ALA A 42 -13.91 10.72 -22.51
C ALA A 42 -14.44 12.15 -22.56
N ALA A 43 -13.58 13.14 -22.31
CA ALA A 43 -13.92 14.56 -22.30
C ALA A 43 -14.53 15.03 -23.63
N ALA A 44 -14.11 14.41 -24.74
CA ALA A 44 -14.66 14.67 -26.07
C ALA A 44 -16.14 14.28 -26.22
N HIS A 45 -16.71 13.55 -25.26
CA HIS A 45 -18.03 12.93 -25.36
C HIS A 45 -18.94 13.14 -24.13
N ASP A 46 -18.49 13.91 -23.12
CA ASP A 46 -19.27 14.24 -21.92
C ASP A 46 -19.73 13.00 -21.11
N VAL A 47 -18.92 11.93 -21.11
CA VAL A 47 -19.18 10.65 -20.42
C VAL A 47 -18.27 10.43 -19.20
N GLU A 48 -17.58 11.47 -18.76
CA GLU A 48 -16.60 11.43 -17.66
C GLU A 48 -17.20 10.90 -16.36
N GLU A 49 -18.42 11.34 -16.02
CA GLU A 49 -19.09 10.93 -14.78
C GLU A 49 -19.41 9.43 -14.80
N THR A 50 -19.93 8.93 -15.92
CA THR A 50 -20.22 7.50 -16.08
C THR A 50 -18.95 6.65 -15.95
N LEU A 51 -17.82 7.11 -16.49
CA LEU A 51 -16.54 6.41 -16.37
C LEU A 51 -16.00 6.47 -14.94
N ARG A 52 -16.17 7.59 -14.24
CA ARG A 52 -15.79 7.73 -12.83
C ARG A 52 -16.57 6.76 -11.95
N GLU A 53 -17.87 6.60 -12.18
CA GLU A 53 -18.69 5.62 -11.47
C GLU A 53 -18.18 4.18 -11.71
N HIS A 54 -17.87 3.84 -12.97
CA HIS A 54 -17.33 2.53 -13.31
C HIS A 54 -15.95 2.26 -12.69
N TYR A 55 -15.09 3.28 -12.60
CA TYR A 55 -13.82 3.18 -11.87
C TYR A 55 -14.04 2.83 -10.39
N LEU A 56 -14.96 3.54 -9.72
CA LEU A 56 -15.26 3.32 -8.30
C LEU A 56 -15.88 1.94 -8.06
N GLN A 57 -16.79 1.51 -8.94
CA GLN A 57 -17.37 0.16 -8.91
C GLN A 57 -16.30 -0.91 -9.12
N GLY A 58 -15.40 -0.73 -10.10
CA GLY A 58 -14.25 -1.60 -10.32
C GLY A 58 -13.39 -1.72 -9.06
N LYS A 59 -13.08 -0.58 -8.43
CA LYS A 59 -12.29 -0.52 -7.19
C LYS A 59 -12.95 -1.25 -6.03
N SER A 60 -14.25 -1.07 -5.82
CA SER A 60 -15.01 -1.81 -4.80
C SER A 60 -14.94 -3.31 -5.06
N ARG A 61 -15.14 -3.74 -6.31
CA ARG A 61 -15.07 -5.15 -6.71
C ARG A 61 -13.69 -5.75 -6.46
N GLY A 62 -12.61 -5.03 -6.75
CA GLY A 62 -11.24 -5.49 -6.48
C GLY A 62 -10.98 -5.72 -4.98
N VAL A 63 -11.44 -4.78 -4.14
CA VAL A 63 -11.33 -4.90 -2.68
C VAL A 63 -12.14 -6.09 -2.16
N GLU A 64 -13.36 -6.27 -2.66
CA GLU A 64 -14.23 -7.38 -2.30
C GLU A 64 -13.68 -8.73 -2.74
N SER A 65 -13.17 -8.85 -3.97
CA SER A 65 -12.53 -10.08 -4.48
C SER A 65 -11.37 -10.50 -3.59
N ARG A 66 -10.48 -9.58 -3.24
CA ARG A 66 -9.36 -9.86 -2.33
C ARG A 66 -9.85 -10.31 -0.95
N ARG A 67 -10.88 -9.64 -0.41
CA ARG A 67 -11.49 -10.05 0.87
C ARG A 67 -12.07 -11.45 0.78
N HIS A 68 -12.78 -11.77 -0.30
CA HIS A 68 -13.37 -13.08 -0.51
C HIS A 68 -12.31 -14.18 -0.64
N GLU A 69 -11.20 -13.92 -1.34
CA GLU A 69 -10.05 -14.82 -1.40
C GLU A 69 -9.41 -15.03 -0.03
N HIS A 70 -9.27 -13.98 0.78
CA HIS A 70 -8.75 -14.08 2.15
C HIS A 70 -9.74 -14.75 3.13
N LEU A 71 -11.05 -14.70 2.85
CA LEU A 71 -12.11 -15.30 3.67
C LEU A 71 -12.44 -16.74 3.25
N ALA A 72 -12.13 -17.13 2.01
CA ALA A 72 -12.26 -18.51 1.54
C ALA A 72 -11.27 -19.39 2.34
N PRO A 73 -11.75 -20.35 3.15
CA PRO A 73 -10.90 -21.14 4.01
C PRO A 73 -10.13 -22.16 3.16
N GLY A 74 -8.94 -21.79 2.73
CA GLY A 74 -7.98 -22.64 2.05
C GLY A 74 -6.59 -22.34 2.57
N THR A 75 -6.22 -23.00 3.66
CA THR A 75 -4.86 -23.11 4.23
C THR A 75 -4.05 -21.81 4.23
N VAL A 76 -4.20 -21.02 5.31
CA VAL A 76 -3.21 -19.99 5.64
C VAL A 76 -1.87 -20.69 5.81
N ALA A 77 -1.04 -20.69 4.76
CA ALA A 77 0.39 -20.81 4.95
C ALA A 77 0.78 -19.58 5.78
N THR A 78 0.89 -19.78 7.08
CA THR A 78 1.51 -18.83 7.99
C THR A 78 2.80 -18.37 7.31
N PRO A 79 3.03 -17.07 7.10
CA PRO A 79 4.31 -16.62 6.57
C PRO A 79 5.37 -17.23 7.47
N GLU A 80 6.29 -17.99 6.87
CA GLU A 80 7.40 -18.64 7.57
C GLU A 80 7.98 -17.63 8.56
N GLN A 81 7.72 -17.86 9.85
CA GLN A 81 8.31 -17.05 10.91
C GLN A 81 9.81 -17.26 10.74
N THR A 82 10.47 -16.29 10.13
CA THR A 82 11.94 -16.22 10.17
C THR A 82 12.29 -16.33 11.64
N PRO A 83 13.05 -17.36 12.07
CA PRO A 83 13.34 -17.52 13.47
C PRO A 83 14.05 -16.24 13.92
N LEU A 84 13.46 -15.56 14.91
CA LEU A 84 14.12 -14.44 15.58
C LEU A 84 15.51 -14.94 16.02
N PRO A 85 16.57 -14.14 15.85
CA PRO A 85 17.89 -14.55 16.29
C PRO A 85 17.81 -14.88 17.78
N ILE A 86 18.24 -16.10 18.14
CA ILE A 86 18.31 -16.55 19.52
C ILE A 86 19.26 -15.59 20.25
N VAL A 87 18.70 -14.71 21.08
CA VAL A 87 19.48 -13.82 21.94
C VAL A 87 20.13 -14.70 23.00
N THR A 88 21.38 -15.08 22.78
CA THR A 88 22.19 -15.78 23.78
C THR A 88 22.35 -14.86 24.98
N ARG A 89 21.78 -15.23 26.13
CA ARG A 89 22.01 -14.49 27.38
C ARG A 89 23.51 -14.52 27.67
N LEU A 90 24.15 -13.36 27.67
CA LEU A 90 25.56 -13.23 28.04
C LEU A 90 25.77 -13.74 29.47
N PRO A 91 26.93 -14.37 29.76
CA PRO A 91 27.25 -14.89 31.08
C PRO A 91 27.30 -13.76 32.14
N PRO A 92 27.07 -14.11 33.42
CA PRO A 92 26.77 -13.16 34.51
C PRO A 92 27.87 -12.15 34.85
N ALA A 93 29.10 -12.31 34.32
CA ALA A 93 30.21 -11.39 34.57
C ALA A 93 29.98 -9.97 34.03
N TYR A 94 29.03 -9.77 33.10
CA TYR A 94 28.69 -8.47 32.54
C TYR A 94 27.51 -7.77 33.22
N ARG A 95 27.01 -8.31 34.33
CA ARG A 95 25.84 -7.79 35.05
C ARG A 95 26.23 -6.77 36.14
N MET A 96 27.00 -5.75 35.79
CA MET A 96 27.40 -4.67 36.72
C MET A 96 26.75 -3.32 36.40
N VAL A 97 25.50 -3.31 35.95
CA VAL A 97 24.70 -2.09 35.93
C VAL A 97 23.27 -2.49 36.29
N GLU A 98 22.80 -2.14 37.48
CA GLU A 98 21.37 -2.13 37.75
C GLU A 98 20.72 -1.19 36.73
N PRO A 99 19.72 -1.63 35.96
CA PRO A 99 18.99 -0.72 35.10
C PRO A 99 18.31 0.32 36.00
N PRO A 100 18.48 1.62 35.74
CA PRO A 100 17.87 2.66 36.58
C PRO A 100 16.35 2.46 36.60
N ALA A 101 15.77 2.43 37.80
CA ALA A 101 14.33 2.28 37.98
C ALA A 101 13.61 3.49 37.39
N ALA A 102 12.78 3.27 36.37
CA ALA A 102 12.01 4.32 35.72
C ALA A 102 10.93 4.86 36.68
N THR A 103 11.21 5.98 37.35
CA THR A 103 10.33 6.58 38.37
C THR A 103 9.30 7.56 37.81
N SER A 104 9.28 7.77 36.49
CA SER A 104 8.27 8.60 35.83
C SER A 104 8.12 8.13 34.39
N VAL A 105 7.09 7.34 34.14
CA VAL A 105 6.65 7.03 32.78
C VAL A 105 5.61 8.09 32.43
N PRO A 106 5.91 9.10 31.60
CA PRO A 106 4.89 10.03 31.14
C PRO A 106 3.85 9.23 30.36
N ARG A 107 2.58 9.30 30.79
CA ARG A 107 1.48 8.72 30.03
C ARG A 107 1.31 9.53 28.76
N SER A 108 1.50 8.85 27.63
CA SER A 108 1.22 9.31 26.27
C SER A 108 2.24 10.31 25.71
N ILE A 109 3.30 9.78 25.09
CA ILE A 109 4.08 10.53 24.11
C ILE A 109 3.43 10.24 22.75
N ASP A 110 2.84 11.28 22.16
CA ASP A 110 2.31 11.23 20.80
C ASP A 110 3.47 10.90 19.85
N ARG A 111 3.31 9.88 19.00
CA ARG A 111 4.41 9.39 18.16
C ARG A 111 4.79 10.50 17.17
N PRO A 112 6.03 11.02 17.18
CA PRO A 112 6.43 11.98 16.16
C PRO A 112 6.41 11.29 14.79
N LYS A 113 5.66 11.86 13.84
CA LYS A 113 5.74 11.45 12.43
C LYS A 113 7.13 11.78 11.92
N MET A 114 7.79 10.80 11.32
CA MET A 114 9.08 10.95 10.67
C MET A 114 8.97 11.96 9.53
N VAL A 115 9.67 13.08 9.67
CA VAL A 115 9.98 14.02 8.58
C VAL A 115 11.35 13.62 8.02
N ASP A 116 11.49 13.72 6.71
CA ASP A 116 12.50 13.12 5.83
C ASP A 116 13.95 12.97 6.31
N ARG A 117 14.59 11.93 5.76
CA ARG A 117 16.02 11.63 5.88
C ARG A 117 16.88 12.81 5.39
N PRO A 118 17.78 13.38 6.21
CA PRO A 118 18.65 14.47 5.79
C PRO A 118 19.76 14.00 4.84
N LYS A 119 20.12 14.89 3.89
CA LYS A 119 21.05 14.71 2.75
C LYS A 119 22.47 14.18 3.08
N ALA A 120 22.85 14.08 4.34
CA ALA A 120 24.16 13.55 4.75
C ALA A 120 24.34 12.05 4.40
N LEU A 121 23.23 11.39 4.05
CA LEU A 121 23.19 9.96 3.78
C LEU A 121 23.21 9.60 2.28
N ASP A 122 23.42 10.59 1.40
CA ASP A 122 23.51 10.43 -0.07
C ASP A 122 24.88 9.87 -0.54
N GLY A 123 25.86 9.74 0.33
CA GLY A 123 27.26 9.46 -0.06
C GLY A 123 27.76 8.02 0.03
N PHE A 124 26.98 7.05 0.52
CA PHE A 124 27.46 5.67 0.69
C PHE A 124 27.24 4.83 -0.57
N THR A 125 27.91 5.20 -1.67
CA THR A 125 28.22 4.25 -2.73
C THR A 125 29.30 3.30 -2.24
N LEU A 126 29.03 1.99 -2.22
CA LEU A 126 30.04 0.94 -2.18
C LEU A 126 29.57 -0.20 -3.10
N THR A 127 29.88 -0.10 -4.40
CA THR A 127 30.91 -0.94 -5.05
C THR A 127 31.65 -1.90 -4.10
N ARG A 128 31.31 -3.19 -4.15
CA ARG A 128 32.12 -4.24 -4.81
C ARG A 128 31.45 -5.60 -4.64
#